data_AF-A0A9P4UFD2-F1
#
_entry.id   AF-A0A9P4UFD2-F1
#
_cell.length_a   1.000
_cell.length_b   1.000
_cell.length_c   1.000
_cell.angle_alpha   90.00
_cell.angle_beta   90.00
_cell.angle_gamma   90.00
#
_symmetry.space_group_name_H-M   'P 1'
#
loop_
_entity.id
_entity.type
_entity.pdbx_description
1 polymer ?
#
loop_
_entity_poly.entity_id
_entity_poly.type
_entity_poly.pdbx_seq_one_letter_code
_entity_poly.pdbx_strand_id
1 'polypeptide(L)'
;MADKLRAQQQLEALQARYIGIGSADTSKHEWTSNMARDSLASYVGHPPLLQYMSIGMGQPREKTRVQLLERMIQPVGPPPKVRLGLGRAMQKGLHMRLLLIVL
;
A
#
# COMPACT_ATOMS: atom_id res chain seq x y z
N MET A 1 -24.15 21.41 12.06
CA MET A 1 -24.35 20.16 11.28
C MET A 1 -24.13 20.38 9.79
N ALA A 2 -24.68 21.44 9.19
CA ALA A 2 -24.53 21.74 7.75
C ALA A 2 -23.08 21.92 7.29
N ASP A 3 -22.22 22.58 8.08
CA ASP A 3 -20.84 22.85 7.66
C ASP A 3 -19.96 21.59 7.67
N LYS A 4 -20.24 20.64 8.57
CA LYS A 4 -19.57 19.33 8.59
C LYS A 4 -19.89 18.52 7.33
N LEU A 5 -21.15 18.53 6.91
CA LEU A 5 -21.59 17.85 5.68
C LEU A 5 -20.98 18.50 4.43
N ARG A 6 -20.92 19.83 4.37
CA ARG A 6 -20.24 20.54 3.27
C ARG A 6 -18.76 20.20 3.19
N ALA A 7 -18.07 20.15 4.34
CA ALA A 7 -16.67 19.76 4.39
C ALA A 7 -16.44 18.31 3.92
N GLN A 8 -17.33 17.39 4.29
CA GLN A 8 -17.26 16.00 3.82
C GLN A 8 -17.44 15.89 2.30
N GLN A 9 -18.44 16.57 1.73
CA GLN A 9 -18.64 16.59 0.28
C GLN A 9 -17.46 17.19 -0.47
N GLN A 10 -16.84 18.24 0.08
CA GLN A 10 -15.63 18.82 -0.48
C GLN A 10 -14.45 17.84 -0.43
N LEU A 11 -14.29 17.10 0.68
CA LEU A 11 -13.25 16.09 0.82
C LEU A 11 -13.42 14.96 -0.20
N GLU A 12 -14.63 14.44 -0.34
CA GLU A 12 -14.95 13.39 -1.33
C GLU A 12 -14.68 13.87 -2.76
N ALA A 13 -15.05 15.13 -3.08
CA ALA A 13 -14.76 15.73 -4.37
C ALA A 13 -13.25 15.88 -4.64
N LEU A 14 -12.45 16.18 -3.61
CA LEU A 14 -10.99 16.24 -3.73
C LEU A 14 -10.39 14.84 -3.86
N GLN A 15 -10.85 13.86 -3.10
CA GLN A 15 -10.41 12.46 -3.18
C GLN A 15 -10.68 11.85 -4.56
N ALA A 16 -11.80 12.21 -5.20
CA ALA A 16 -12.10 11.79 -6.56
C ALA A 16 -11.15 12.40 -7.62
N ARG A 17 -10.57 13.58 -7.35
CA ARG A 17 -9.69 14.30 -8.28
C ARG A 17 -8.22 13.95 -8.11
N TYR A 18 -7.77 13.83 -6.85
CA TYR A 18 -6.37 13.66 -6.52
C TYR A 18 -6.15 12.29 -5.89
N ILE A 19 -5.50 11.42 -6.67
CA ILE A 19 -5.11 10.08 -6.25
C ILE A 19 -4.13 10.21 -5.07
N GLY A 20 -4.33 9.40 -4.04
CA GLY A 20 -3.44 9.35 -2.88
C GLY A 20 -3.90 10.17 -1.67
N ILE A 21 -4.99 10.96 -1.78
CA ILE A 21 -5.60 11.60 -0.62
C ILE A 21 -6.17 10.53 0.33
N GLY A 22 -5.67 10.52 1.56
CA GLY A 22 -6.15 9.62 2.61
C GLY A 22 -7.39 10.12 3.35
N SER A 23 -7.97 9.24 4.16
CA SER A 23 -9.00 9.51 5.16
C SER A 23 -8.56 8.92 6.51
N ALA A 24 -9.36 9.13 7.55
CA ALA A 24 -9.11 8.51 8.86
C ALA A 24 -9.07 6.97 8.81
N ASP A 25 -9.70 6.37 7.80
CA ASP A 25 -9.78 4.93 7.61
C ASP A 25 -8.71 4.37 6.64
N THR A 26 -7.79 5.22 6.16
CA THR A 26 -6.71 4.79 5.26
C THR A 26 -5.83 3.75 5.94
N SER A 27 -5.70 2.60 5.30
CA SER A 27 -4.89 1.51 5.84
C SER A 27 -3.38 1.80 5.66
N LYS A 28 -2.55 1.19 6.52
CA LYS A 28 -1.08 1.24 6.35
C LYS A 28 -0.65 0.78 4.96
N HIS A 29 -1.28 -0.28 4.42
CA HIS A 29 -0.96 -0.81 3.10
C HIS A 29 -1.26 0.21 2.00
N GLU A 30 -2.43 0.84 2.05
CA GLU A 30 -2.84 1.88 1.10
C GLU A 30 -1.89 3.08 1.12
N TRP A 31 -1.58 3.61 2.32
CA TRP A 31 -0.65 4.73 2.47
C TRP A 31 0.75 4.41 1.93
N THR A 32 1.32 3.27 2.33
CA THR A 32 2.67 2.86 1.89
C THR A 32 2.72 2.58 0.39
N SER A 33 1.64 2.04 -0.19
CA SER A 33 1.54 1.80 -1.63
C SER A 33 1.52 3.12 -2.42
N ASN A 34 0.76 4.11 -1.96
CA ASN A 34 0.72 5.44 -2.58
C ASN A 34 2.10 6.12 -2.49
N MET A 35 2.72 6.15 -1.31
CA MET A 35 4.07 6.70 -1.14
C MET A 35 5.11 6.05 -2.07
N ALA A 36 5.06 4.73 -2.22
CA ALA A 36 5.99 4.01 -3.09
C ALA A 36 5.74 4.35 -4.57
N ARG A 37 4.49 4.48 -5.00
CA ARG A 37 4.16 4.93 -6.37
C ARG A 37 4.64 6.35 -6.63
N ASP A 38 4.47 7.27 -5.67
CA ASP A 38 4.94 8.66 -5.81
C ASP A 38 6.47 8.73 -5.94
N SER A 39 7.18 7.90 -5.18
CA SER A 39 8.63 7.77 -5.27
C SER A 39 9.06 7.23 -6.64
N LEU A 40 8.44 6.15 -7.11
CA LEU A 40 8.72 5.57 -8.42
C LEU A 40 8.40 6.55 -9.57
N ALA A 41 7.28 7.26 -9.48
CA ALA A 41 6.90 8.29 -10.44
C ALA A 41 7.93 9.42 -10.47
N SER A 42 8.43 9.84 -9.31
CA SER A 42 9.50 10.85 -9.21
C SER A 42 10.81 10.37 -9.84
N TYR A 43 11.20 9.11 -9.64
CA TYR A 43 12.40 8.55 -10.26
C TYR A 43 12.31 8.48 -11.78
N VAL A 44 11.13 8.17 -12.32
CA VAL A 44 10.91 8.12 -13.77
C VAL A 44 10.75 9.51 -14.38
N GLY A 45 10.07 10.43 -13.68
CA GLY A 45 9.74 11.77 -14.16
C GLY A 45 10.91 12.74 -14.18
N HIS A 46 11.93 12.55 -13.33
CA HIS A 46 13.11 13.41 -13.29
C HIS A 46 14.29 12.76 -14.02
N PRO A 47 14.72 13.30 -15.18
CA PRO A 47 15.85 12.76 -15.95
C PRO A 47 17.14 12.54 -15.15
N PRO A 48 17.56 13.42 -14.23
CA PRO A 48 18.77 13.22 -13.43
C PRO A 48 18.65 12.03 -12.47
N LEU A 49 17.49 11.85 -11.84
CA LEU A 49 17.25 10.72 -10.93
C LEU A 49 17.20 9.40 -11.70
N LEU A 50 16.53 9.38 -12.86
CA LEU A 50 16.49 8.20 -13.70
C LEU A 50 17.91 7.79 -14.15
N GLN A 51 18.76 8.76 -14.49
CA GLN A 51 20.14 8.53 -14.87
C GLN A 51 20.99 8.03 -13.68
N TYR A 52 20.79 8.61 -12.49
CA TYR A 52 21.46 8.13 -11.28
C TYR A 52 21.12 6.66 -10.99
N MET A 53 19.84 6.29 -11.10
CA MET A 53 19.37 4.93 -10.91
C MET A 53 19.89 3.96 -11.98
N SER A 54 19.97 4.38 -13.24
CA SER A 54 20.46 3.54 -14.34
C SER A 54 21.95 3.23 -14.19
N ILE A 55 22.75 4.23 -13.78
CA ILE A 55 24.17 4.05 -13.45
C ILE A 55 24.31 3.11 -12.25
N GLY A 56 23.55 3.32 -11.18
CA GLY A 56 23.61 2.49 -9.97
C GLY A 56 23.22 1.02 -10.20
N MET A 57 22.33 0.75 -11.16
CA MET A 57 21.92 -0.61 -11.54
C MET A 57 22.75 -1.21 -12.69
N GLY A 58 23.63 -0.43 -13.34
CA GLY A 58 24.41 -0.88 -14.49
C GLY A 58 23.56 -1.27 -15.70
N GLN A 59 22.43 -0.61 -15.92
CA GLN A 59 21.48 -0.93 -17.00
C GLN A 59 21.20 0.29 -17.89
N PRO A 60 20.77 0.06 -19.16
CA PRO A 60 20.30 1.15 -20.01
C PRO A 60 19.14 1.91 -19.36
N ARG A 61 19.11 3.22 -19.55
CA ARG A 61 18.11 4.12 -18.96
C ARG A 61 16.68 3.67 -19.24
N GLU A 62 16.40 3.23 -20.46
CA GLU A 62 15.09 2.78 -20.91
C GLU A 62 14.68 1.47 -20.22
N LYS A 63 15.63 0.55 -20.01
CA LYS A 63 15.40 -0.71 -19.30
C LYS A 63 15.09 -0.44 -17.83
N THR A 64 15.85 0.45 -17.20
CA THR A 64 15.57 0.94 -15.84
C THR A 64 14.20 1.59 -15.74
N ARG A 65 13.83 2.43 -16.72
CA ARG A 65 12.52 3.10 -16.76
C ARG A 65 11.37 2.09 -16.80
N VAL A 66 11.46 1.07 -17.66
CA VAL A 66 10.44 0.02 -17.76
C VAL A 66 10.32 -0.75 -16.44
N GLN A 67 11.43 -1.16 -15.83
CA GLN A 67 11.41 -1.86 -14.54
C GLN A 67 10.78 -1.03 -13.42
N LEU A 68 11.05 0.27 -13.37
CA LEU A 68 10.44 1.17 -12.38
C LEU A 68 8.93 1.29 -12.59
N LEU A 69 8.47 1.35 -13.85
CA LEU A 69 7.04 1.36 -14.19
C LEU A 69 6.34 0.04 -13.83
N GLU A 70 6.95 -1.10 -14.12
CA GLU A 70 6.43 -2.43 -13.76
C GLU A 70 6.26 -2.58 -12.24
N ARG A 71 7.21 -2.03 -11.46
CA ARG A 71 7.14 -2.02 -10.00
C ARG A 71 5.97 -1.19 -9.44
N MET A 72 5.36 -0.29 -10.21
CA MET A 72 4.24 0.54 -9.73
C MET A 72 2.94 -0.24 -9.53
N ILE A 73 2.79 -1.42 -10.14
CA ILE A 73 1.58 -2.26 -10.04
C ILE A 73 1.35 -2.65 -8.58
N GLN A 74 2.39 -3.19 -7.94
CA GLN A 74 2.32 -3.70 -6.58
C GLN A 74 3.64 -3.46 -5.82
N PRO A 75 3.95 -2.19 -5.48
CA PRO A 75 5.27 -1.83 -4.96
C PRO A 75 5.53 -2.36 -3.54
N VAL A 76 4.47 -2.63 -2.77
CA VAL A 76 4.54 -3.07 -1.36
C VAL A 76 3.96 -4.48 -1.15
N GLY A 77 3.77 -5.24 -2.24
CA GLY A 77 3.18 -6.58 -2.18
C GLY A 77 1.65 -6.60 -1.99
N PRO A 78 1.06 -7.81 -1.84
CA PRO A 78 -0.37 -7.98 -1.70
C PRO A 78 -0.92 -7.37 -0.41
N PRO A 79 -2.17 -6.86 -0.43
CA PRO A 79 -2.80 -6.32 0.75
C PRO A 79 -2.92 -7.41 1.84
N PRO A 80 -2.86 -7.02 3.12
CA PRO A 80 -3.02 -7.96 4.22
C PRO A 80 -4.39 -8.63 4.12
N LYS A 81 -4.42 -9.96 4.28
CA LYS A 81 -5.68 -10.71 4.35
C LYS A 81 -6.47 -10.19 5.55
N VAL A 82 -7.66 -9.64 5.31
CA VAL A 82 -8.61 -9.29 6.37
C VAL A 82 -8.80 -10.56 7.20
N ARG A 83 -8.43 -10.52 8.48
CA ARG A 83 -8.67 -11.62 9.41
C ARG A 83 -10.16 -11.66 9.72
N LEU A 84 -10.98 -12.13 8.77
CA LEU A 84 -12.30 -12.66 9.05
C LEU A 84 -12.11 -13.66 10.20
N GLY A 85 -12.82 -13.44 11.31
CA GLY A 85 -12.53 -13.92 12.66
C GLY A 85 -12.54 -15.44 12.91
N LEU A 86 -12.08 -16.27 11.97
CA LEU A 86 -11.94 -17.72 12.12
C LEU A 86 -10.69 -18.14 12.92
N GLY A 87 -9.86 -17.20 13.37
CA GLY A 87 -8.63 -17.50 14.12
C GLY A 87 -8.80 -17.72 15.63
N ARG A 88 -9.91 -17.25 16.24
CA ARG A 88 -10.10 -17.43 17.70
C ARG A 88 -10.70 -18.79 18.07
N ALA A 89 -11.35 -19.48 17.13
CA ALA A 89 -11.90 -20.82 17.38
C ALA A 89 -10.80 -21.90 17.34
N MET A 90 -9.85 -21.80 16.40
CA MET A 90 -8.80 -22.81 16.22
C MET A 90 -7.75 -22.78 17.35
N GLN A 91 -7.46 -21.62 17.94
CA GLN A 91 -6.51 -21.52 19.06
C GLN A 91 -7.09 -22.02 20.39
N LYS A 92 -8.42 -21.92 20.59
CA LYS A 92 -9.10 -22.49 21.76
C LYS A 92 -9.26 -24.01 21.67
N GLY A 93 -9.48 -24.55 20.45
CA GLY A 93 -9.59 -26.00 20.24
C GLY A 93 -8.27 -26.75 20.44
N LEU A 94 -7.13 -26.14 20.07
CA LEU A 94 -5.81 -26.75 20.27
C LEU A 94 -5.40 -26.77 21.75
N HIS A 95 -5.76 -25.74 22.52
CA HIS A 95 -5.47 -25.69 23.96
C HIS A 95 -6.30 -26.68 24.77
N MET A 96 -7.57 -26.92 24.39
CA MET A 96 -8.40 -27.94 25.05
C MET A 96 -7.95 -29.37 24.74
N ARG A 97 -7.45 -29.63 23.52
CA ARG A 97 -6.87 -30.94 23.17
C ARG A 97 -5.55 -31.22 23.87
N LEU A 98 -4.73 -30.20 24.14
CA LEU A 98 -3.50 -30.37 24.91
C LEU A 98 -3.79 -30.68 26.39
N LEU A 99 -4.84 -30.09 26.96
CA LEU A 99 -5.21 -30.33 28.37
C LEU A 99 -5.77 -31.73 28.61
N LEU A 100 -6.41 -32.35 27.61
CA LEU A 100 -6.95 -33.71 27.71
C LEU A 100 -5.91 -34.82 27.51
N ILE A 101 -4.69 -34.49 27.06
CA ILE A 101 -3.58 -35.44 26.91
C ILE A 101 -2.70 -35.48 28.18
N VAL A 102 -2.85 -34.50 29.09
CA VAL A 102 -2.02 -34.35 30.30
C VAL A 102 -2.83 -34.58 31.60
N LEU A 103 -4.08 -35.05 31.49
CA LEU A 103 -4.90 -35.56 32.60
C LEU A 103 -5.24 -37.04 32.31
#